data_AF-A0ABC9N5T4-F1
#
_entry.id   AF-A0ABC9N5T4-F1
#
_cell.length_a   1.000
_cell.length_b   1.000
_cell.length_c   1.000
_cell.angle_alpha   90.00
_cell.angle_beta   90.00
_cell.angle_gamma   90.00
#
_symmetry.space_group_name_H-M   'P 1'
#
loop_
_entity.id
_entity.type
_entity.pdbx_description
1 polymer ?
#
loop_
_entity_poly.entity_id
_entity_poly.type
_entity_poly.pdbx_seq_one_letter_code
_entity_poly.pdbx_strand_id
1 'polypeptide(L)'
;MHCKGVSKSLSLNIYDQWEAMEKGHGKWRFTSPTHVVRAFKQAMDELAEEGGVEARHNRYCENHRVLVDGMRSLGFQTLLPDEIQSPVITSFLYPYADFNFKTFYTQLKERGFVIYPGKISQADTFRIGNIGDVHPEDFRQLIEIIRECKY
;
A
#
# COMPACT_ATOMS: atom_id res chain seq x y z
N MET A 1 24.95 17.42 18.95
CA MET A 1 23.47 17.30 18.93
C MET A 1 22.93 18.43 18.05
N HIS A 2 22.47 18.14 16.83
CA HIS A 2 22.16 19.17 15.80
C HIS A 2 20.67 19.49 15.62
N CYS A 3 19.75 18.95 16.42
CA CYS A 3 18.32 19.08 16.15
C CYS A 3 17.61 20.21 16.94
N LYS A 4 18.16 20.62 18.09
CA LYS A 4 17.54 21.65 18.95
C LYS A 4 17.65 23.04 18.32
N GLY A 5 16.54 23.78 18.25
CA GLY A 5 16.50 25.15 17.73
C GLY A 5 16.64 25.29 16.21
N VAL A 6 16.61 24.18 15.46
CA VAL A 6 16.78 24.19 13.99
C VAL A 6 15.45 24.33 13.24
N SER A 7 14.37 23.74 13.75
CA SER A 7 13.08 23.76 13.04
C SER A 7 12.50 25.17 13.00
N LYS A 8 12.19 25.64 11.79
CA LYS A 8 11.41 26.87 11.56
C LYS A 8 9.89 26.63 11.60
N SER A 9 9.45 25.36 11.65
CA SER A 9 8.04 24.99 11.73
C SER A 9 7.67 24.64 13.16
N LEU A 10 6.61 25.26 13.68
CA LEU A 10 6.09 24.95 15.00
C LEU A 10 5.59 23.50 15.05
N SER A 11 4.75 23.09 14.08
CA SER A 11 4.12 21.77 14.04
C SER A 11 5.10 20.64 13.73
N LEU A 12 6.11 20.90 12.90
CA LEU A 12 7.12 19.90 12.49
C LEU A 12 8.42 19.97 13.32
N ASN A 13 8.45 20.74 14.40
CA ASN A 13 9.57 20.71 15.34
C ASN A 13 9.56 19.41 16.17
N ILE A 14 10.19 18.36 15.63
CA ILE A 14 10.27 17.04 16.24
C ILE A 14 11.07 17.03 17.55
N TYR A 15 12.06 17.92 17.70
CA TYR A 15 12.86 17.99 18.92
C TYR A 15 12.02 18.48 20.09
N ASP A 16 11.31 19.60 19.93
CA ASP A 16 10.44 20.14 20.97
C ASP A 16 9.26 19.19 21.26
N GLN A 17 8.75 18.50 20.23
CA GLN A 17 7.67 17.52 20.43
C GLN A 17 8.15 16.33 21.26
N TRP A 18 9.32 15.79 20.96
CA TRP A 18 9.95 14.74 21.74
C TRP A 18 10.24 15.22 23.18
N GLU A 19 10.85 16.39 23.36
CA GLU A 19 11.16 16.93 24.70
C GLU A 19 9.90 17.11 25.56
N ALA A 20 8.80 17.58 24.96
CA ALA A 20 7.52 17.69 25.63
C ALA A 20 6.91 16.33 26.02
N MET A 21 7.09 15.30 25.19
CA MET A 21 6.66 13.94 25.52
C MET A 21 7.48 13.35 26.67
N GLU A 22 8.80 13.53 26.68
CA GLU A 22 9.68 13.05 27.76
C GLU A 22 9.34 13.73 29.09
N LYS A 23 9.23 15.06 29.11
CA LYS A 23 8.94 15.83 30.33
C LYS A 23 7.48 15.75 30.77
N GLY A 24 6.57 15.52 29.81
CA GLY A 24 5.12 15.53 30.01
C GLY A 24 4.49 14.14 30.04
N HIS A 25 5.28 13.08 30.25
CA HIS A 25 4.81 11.69 30.33
C HIS A 25 3.93 11.27 29.13
N GLY A 26 4.42 11.53 27.92
CA GLY A 26 3.72 11.22 26.66
C GLY A 26 2.75 12.29 26.17
N LYS A 27 2.66 13.44 26.86
CA LYS A 27 1.82 14.56 26.43
C LYS A 27 2.31 15.18 25.11
N TRP A 28 1.35 15.46 24.23
CA TRP A 28 1.59 16.18 22.99
C TRP A 28 1.67 17.69 23.24
N ARG A 29 2.46 18.43 22.44
CA ARG A 29 2.51 19.90 22.59
C ARG A 29 1.17 20.57 22.27
N PHE A 30 0.36 19.93 21.43
CA PHE A 30 -0.98 20.37 21.01
C PHE A 30 -1.98 19.24 21.20
N THR A 31 -3.26 19.50 20.91
CA THR A 31 -4.31 18.49 20.93
C THR A 31 -3.94 17.30 20.04
N SER A 32 -3.77 16.13 20.65
CA SER A 32 -3.44 14.90 19.94
C SER A 32 -4.64 14.40 19.13
N PRO A 33 -4.42 13.73 17.97
CA PRO A 33 -5.49 13.08 17.22
C PRO A 33 -5.89 11.76 17.89
N THR A 34 -6.60 11.85 19.02
CA THR A 34 -6.87 10.73 19.93
C THR A 34 -7.47 9.51 19.23
N HIS A 35 -8.43 9.69 18.32
CA HIS A 35 -9.04 8.61 17.55
C HIS A 35 -8.04 7.88 16.64
N VAL A 36 -7.17 8.62 15.96
CA VAL A 36 -6.15 8.03 15.06
C VAL A 36 -5.10 7.28 15.87
N VAL A 37 -4.68 7.81 17.02
CA VAL A 37 -3.73 7.13 17.92
C VAL A 37 -4.34 5.83 18.48
N ARG A 38 -5.64 5.82 18.79
CA ARG A 38 -6.35 4.61 19.23
C ARG A 38 -6.45 3.56 18.11
N ALA A 39 -6.78 3.98 16.89
CA ALA A 39 -6.78 3.08 15.73
C ALA A 39 -5.37 2.52 15.44
N PHE A 40 -4.34 3.35 15.55
CA PHE A 40 -2.95 2.89 15.39
C PHE A 40 -2.54 1.90 16.47
N LYS A 41 -2.97 2.10 17.72
CA LYS A 41 -2.76 1.09 18.77
C LYS A 41 -3.40 -0.26 18.38
N GLN A 42 -4.66 -0.25 17.93
CA GLN A 42 -5.34 -1.47 17.51
C GLN A 42 -4.59 -2.16 16.35
N ALA A 43 -4.11 -1.40 15.36
CA ALA A 43 -3.32 -1.95 14.26
C ALA A 43 -1.97 -2.58 14.71
N MET A 44 -1.37 -2.06 15.80
CA MET A 44 -0.18 -2.66 16.41
C MET A 44 -0.50 -3.95 17.18
N ASP A 45 -1.64 -3.99 17.87
CA ASP A 45 -2.11 -5.20 18.57
C ASP A 45 -2.41 -6.32 17.54
N GLU A 46 -3.13 -6.02 16.45
CA GLU A 46 -3.41 -6.96 15.34
C GLU A 46 -2.14 -7.41 14.60
N LEU A 47 -1.13 -6.53 14.45
CA LEU A 47 0.18 -6.91 13.93
C LEU A 47 0.86 -7.95 14.83
N ALA A 48 0.79 -7.77 16.15
CA ALA A 48 1.35 -8.73 17.08
C ALA A 48 0.59 -10.07 17.04
N GLU A 49 -0.74 -10.03 16.97
CA GLU A 49 -1.60 -11.21 16.84
C GLU A 49 -1.32 -12.02 15.57
N GLU A 50 -1.05 -11.34 14.44
CA GLU A 50 -0.68 -11.99 13.17
C GLU A 50 0.67 -12.74 13.24
N GLY A 51 1.53 -12.43 14.22
CA GLY A 51 2.89 -12.96 14.32
C GLY A 51 3.98 -11.94 13.99
N GLY A 52 3.65 -10.64 14.06
CA GLY A 52 4.59 -9.55 13.87
C GLY A 52 4.95 -9.25 12.42
N VAL A 53 6.01 -8.46 12.25
CA VAL A 53 6.46 -7.98 10.94
C VAL A 53 6.84 -9.13 10.01
N GLU A 54 7.45 -10.19 10.54
CA GLU A 54 7.89 -11.36 9.75
C GLU A 54 6.70 -12.08 9.12
N ALA A 55 5.67 -12.41 9.92
CA ALA A 55 4.46 -13.07 9.41
C ALA A 55 3.73 -12.20 8.37
N ARG A 56 3.57 -10.90 8.65
CA ARG A 56 2.94 -9.96 7.71
C ARG A 56 3.74 -9.79 6.42
N HIS A 57 5.06 -9.72 6.52
CA HIS A 57 5.95 -9.68 5.36
C HIS A 57 5.79 -10.93 4.50
N ASN A 58 5.75 -12.13 5.11
CA ASN A 58 5.52 -13.37 4.38
C ASN A 58 4.17 -13.38 3.65
N ARG A 59 3.11 -12.88 4.29
CA ARG A 59 1.80 -12.71 3.63
C ARG A 59 1.88 -11.73 2.46
N TYR A 60 2.56 -10.59 2.62
CA TYR A 60 2.74 -9.62 1.55
C TYR A 60 3.52 -10.20 0.36
N CYS A 61 4.57 -10.99 0.62
CA CYS A 61 5.30 -11.72 -0.41
C CYS A 61 4.43 -12.75 -1.14
N GLU A 62 3.61 -13.52 -0.43
CA GLU A 62 2.73 -14.51 -1.06
C GLU A 62 1.61 -13.82 -1.86
N ASN A 63 1.01 -12.76 -1.32
CA ASN A 63 0.05 -11.93 -2.05
C ASN A 63 0.67 -11.39 -3.35
N HIS A 64 1.91 -10.88 -3.27
CA HIS A 64 2.65 -10.36 -4.42
C HIS A 64 2.84 -11.43 -5.48
N ARG A 65 3.31 -12.61 -5.07
CA ARG A 65 3.54 -13.75 -5.95
C ARG A 65 2.25 -14.18 -6.66
N VAL A 66 1.16 -14.39 -5.93
CA VAL A 66 -0.14 -14.79 -6.49
C VAL A 66 -0.66 -13.73 -7.48
N LEU A 67 -0.56 -12.45 -7.13
CA LEU A 67 -0.94 -11.35 -8.01
C LEU A 67 -0.11 -11.34 -9.30
N VAL A 68 1.21 -11.36 -9.20
CA VAL A 68 2.11 -11.23 -10.36
C VAL A 68 2.00 -12.45 -11.27
N ASP A 69 2.01 -13.67 -10.73
CA ASP A 69 1.84 -14.91 -11.48
C ASP A 69 0.49 -14.93 -12.21
N GLY A 70 -0.58 -14.56 -11.50
CA GLY A 70 -1.92 -14.49 -12.07
C GLY A 70 -2.04 -13.45 -13.18
N MET A 71 -1.55 -12.24 -12.97
CA MET A 71 -1.57 -11.18 -13.99
C MET A 71 -0.76 -11.56 -15.23
N ARG A 72 0.40 -12.19 -15.05
CA ARG A 72 1.22 -12.73 -16.15
C ARG A 72 0.51 -13.82 -16.93
N SER A 73 -0.25 -14.70 -16.25
CA SER A 73 -1.07 -15.72 -16.90
C SER A 73 -2.17 -15.13 -17.80
N LEU A 74 -2.57 -13.87 -17.55
CA LEU A 74 -3.55 -13.12 -18.33
C LEU A 74 -2.90 -12.21 -19.39
N GLY A 75 -1.57 -12.28 -19.56
CA GLY A 75 -0.82 -11.53 -20.58
C GLY A 75 -0.32 -10.15 -20.14
N PHE A 76 -0.56 -9.73 -18.89
CA PHE A 76 0.00 -8.47 -18.39
C PHE A 76 1.49 -8.59 -18.07
N GLN A 77 2.20 -7.47 -18.16
CA GLN A 77 3.63 -7.39 -17.88
C GLN A 77 3.90 -6.40 -16.75
N THR A 78 4.79 -6.75 -15.83
CA THR A 78 5.27 -5.84 -14.79
C THR A 78 6.21 -4.80 -15.39
N LEU A 79 6.18 -3.57 -14.89
CA LEU A 79 7.08 -2.51 -15.35
C LEU A 79 8.55 -2.79 -14.99
N LEU A 80 8.77 -3.30 -13.77
CA LEU A 80 10.10 -3.57 -13.23
C LEU A 80 10.40 -5.08 -13.30
N PRO A 81 11.68 -5.47 -13.40
CA PRO A 81 12.09 -6.86 -13.26
C PRO A 81 11.94 -7.31 -11.79
N ASP A 82 11.81 -8.63 -11.57
CA ASP A 82 11.37 -9.20 -10.28
C ASP A 82 12.35 -8.92 -9.14
N GLU A 83 13.64 -8.78 -9.44
CA GLU A 83 14.72 -8.63 -8.46
C GLU A 83 14.66 -7.31 -7.69
N ILE A 84 13.92 -6.31 -8.22
CA ILE A 84 13.78 -4.98 -7.60
C ILE A 84 12.34 -4.64 -7.23
N GLN A 85 11.41 -5.60 -7.35
CA GLN A 85 10.03 -5.39 -6.93
C GLN A 85 9.90 -5.43 -5.41
N SER A 86 9.05 -4.56 -4.87
CA SER A 86 8.65 -4.61 -3.45
C SER A 86 7.40 -5.47 -3.28
N PRO A 87 7.19 -6.15 -2.14
CA PRO A 87 5.99 -6.94 -1.90
C PRO A 87 4.75 -6.09 -1.52
N VAL A 88 4.75 -4.78 -1.78
CA VAL A 88 3.74 -3.82 -1.29
C VAL A 88 2.79 -3.29 -2.38
N ILE A 89 3.31 -3.12 -3.59
CA ILE A 89 2.55 -2.64 -4.75
C ILE A 89 3.30 -2.97 -6.03
N THR A 90 2.57 -3.35 -7.07
CA THR A 90 3.14 -3.70 -8.37
C THR A 90 2.56 -2.81 -9.46
N SER A 91 3.43 -2.29 -10.33
CA SER A 91 3.05 -1.55 -11.53
C SER A 91 3.02 -2.49 -12.73
N PHE A 92 1.89 -2.51 -13.44
CA PHE A 92 1.71 -3.26 -14.67
C PHE A 92 1.63 -2.29 -15.86
N LEU A 93 2.26 -2.65 -16.96
CA LEU A 93 2.13 -1.96 -18.24
C LEU A 93 0.70 -2.12 -18.77
N TYR A 94 0.22 -1.13 -19.52
CA TYR A 94 -0.99 -1.32 -20.31
C TYR A 94 -0.75 -2.44 -21.34
N PRO A 95 -1.68 -3.40 -21.46
CA PRO A 95 -1.48 -4.55 -22.34
C PRO A 95 -1.52 -4.16 -23.82
N TYR A 96 -2.23 -3.08 -24.18
CA TYR A 96 -2.38 -2.55 -25.54
C TYR A 96 -2.49 -1.02 -25.53
N ALA A 97 -2.31 -0.39 -26.68
CA ALA A 97 -2.30 1.07 -26.82
C ALA A 97 -3.66 1.74 -26.59
N ASP A 98 -4.76 1.05 -26.87
CA ASP A 98 -6.14 1.51 -26.71
C ASP A 98 -6.76 1.08 -25.36
N PHE A 99 -5.97 0.46 -24.48
CA PHE A 99 -6.42 0.08 -23.14
C PHE A 99 -6.96 1.30 -22.38
N ASN A 100 -8.19 1.19 -21.90
CA ASN A 100 -8.86 2.25 -21.16
C ASN A 100 -8.92 1.91 -19.66
N PHE A 101 -8.00 2.47 -18.88
CA PHE A 101 -7.95 2.26 -17.44
C PHE A 101 -9.26 2.62 -16.73
N LYS A 102 -9.98 3.67 -17.16
CA LYS A 102 -11.23 4.07 -16.51
C LYS A 102 -12.31 2.99 -16.68
N THR A 103 -12.46 2.44 -17.88
CA THR A 103 -13.40 1.33 -18.15
C THR A 103 -13.03 0.08 -17.39
N PHE A 104 -11.74 -0.28 -17.36
CA PHE A 104 -11.24 -1.42 -16.60
C PHE A 104 -11.47 -1.24 -15.08
N TYR A 105 -11.11 -0.08 -14.53
CA TYR A 105 -11.33 0.27 -13.13
C TYR A 105 -12.81 0.21 -12.73
N THR A 106 -13.72 0.74 -13.56
CA THR A 106 -15.16 0.70 -13.25
C THR A 106 -15.66 -0.74 -13.16
N GLN A 107 -15.28 -1.61 -14.11
CA GLN A 107 -15.65 -3.03 -14.09
C GLN A 107 -15.15 -3.78 -12.85
N LEU A 108 -13.95 -3.45 -12.35
CA LEU A 108 -13.42 -4.05 -11.13
C LEU A 108 -14.09 -3.49 -9.88
N LYS A 109 -14.33 -2.17 -9.84
CA LYS A 109 -14.98 -1.51 -8.71
C LYS A 109 -16.40 -2.03 -8.48
N GLU A 110 -17.16 -2.24 -9.55
CA GLU A 110 -18.50 -2.84 -9.49
C GLU A 110 -18.50 -4.26 -8.91
N ARG A 111 -17.36 -4.96 -8.97
CA ARG A 111 -17.14 -6.28 -8.39
C ARG A 111 -16.38 -6.25 -7.06
N GLY A 112 -16.21 -5.08 -6.46
CA GLY A 112 -15.59 -4.91 -5.13
C GLY A 112 -14.09 -4.67 -5.11
N PHE A 113 -13.42 -4.55 -6.26
CA PHE A 113 -11.97 -4.36 -6.33
C PHE A 113 -11.59 -2.95 -6.79
N VAL A 114 -10.81 -2.24 -5.97
CA VAL A 114 -10.35 -0.87 -6.26
C VAL A 114 -8.86 -0.89 -6.57
N ILE A 115 -8.50 -0.63 -7.83
CA ILE A 115 -7.11 -0.53 -8.29
C ILE A 115 -6.68 0.93 -8.51
N TYR A 116 -5.38 1.17 -8.67
CA TYR A 116 -4.81 2.52 -8.73
C TYR A 116 -4.30 2.88 -10.13
N PRO A 117 -4.48 4.14 -10.57
CA PRO A 117 -3.82 4.61 -11.78
C PRO A 117 -2.30 4.66 -11.60
N GLY A 118 -1.57 4.44 -12.70
CA GLY A 118 -0.16 4.78 -12.80
C GLY A 118 0.03 6.30 -12.80
N LYS A 119 1.19 6.76 -12.31
CA LYS A 119 1.58 8.17 -12.32
C LYS A 119 2.99 8.38 -12.92
N ILE A 120 3.49 7.39 -13.66
CA ILE A 120 4.85 7.41 -14.21
C ILE A 120 4.79 8.11 -15.57
N SER A 121 5.66 9.10 -15.78
CA SER A 121 5.64 9.93 -17.00
C SER A 121 6.16 9.22 -18.25
N GLN A 122 6.89 8.12 -18.10
CA GLN A 122 7.59 7.44 -19.18
C GLN A 122 6.88 6.18 -19.71
N ALA A 123 5.85 5.69 -19.03
CA ALA A 123 5.13 4.48 -19.43
C ALA A 123 3.68 4.50 -18.93
N ASP A 124 2.76 4.12 -19.81
CA ASP A 124 1.36 3.92 -19.47
C ASP A 124 1.20 2.66 -18.61
N THR A 125 0.77 2.88 -17.37
CA THR A 125 0.75 1.85 -16.33
C THR A 125 -0.47 2.00 -15.44
N PHE A 126 -0.82 0.91 -14.76
CA PHE A 126 -1.67 0.93 -13.57
C PHE A 126 -1.00 0.16 -12.44
N ARG A 127 -1.54 0.27 -11.22
CA ARG A 127 -0.97 -0.34 -10.03
C ARG A 127 -2.00 -1.11 -9.23
N ILE A 128 -1.57 -2.23 -8.69
CA ILE A 128 -2.34 -3.02 -7.73
C ILE A 128 -1.51 -3.14 -6.46
N GLY A 129 -2.03 -2.59 -5.36
CA GLY A 129 -1.44 -2.74 -4.03
C GLY A 129 -1.88 -4.03 -3.38
N ASN A 130 -1.04 -4.62 -2.55
CA ASN A 130 -1.28 -5.93 -1.94
C ASN A 130 -1.03 -5.95 -0.42
N ILE A 131 -1.27 -4.80 0.22
CA ILE A 131 -1.14 -4.57 1.67
C ILE A 131 -2.47 -4.22 2.32
N GLY A 132 -2.51 -4.31 3.65
CA GLY A 132 -3.72 -4.13 4.45
C GLY A 132 -4.39 -5.46 4.77
N ASP A 133 -5.72 -5.44 4.84
CA ASP A 133 -6.57 -6.60 5.10
C ASP A 133 -6.89 -7.33 3.78
N VAL A 134 -5.85 -7.95 3.22
CA VAL A 134 -5.91 -8.73 1.98
C VAL A 134 -5.02 -9.96 2.10
N HIS A 135 -5.49 -11.05 1.52
CA HIS A 135 -4.92 -12.39 1.62
C HIS A 135 -4.79 -13.02 0.22
N PRO A 136 -4.04 -14.14 0.08
CA PRO A 136 -3.80 -14.74 -1.22
C PRO A 136 -5.08 -15.10 -1.99
N GLU A 137 -6.16 -15.43 -1.26
CA GLU A 137 -7.44 -15.76 -1.87
C GLU A 137 -8.12 -14.55 -2.54
N ASP A 138 -7.99 -13.35 -1.97
CA ASP A 138 -8.51 -12.12 -2.58
C ASP A 138 -7.85 -11.86 -3.93
N PHE A 139 -6.55 -12.18 -4.05
CA PHE A 139 -5.85 -12.08 -5.32
C PHE A 139 -6.26 -13.17 -6.30
N ARG A 140 -6.49 -14.41 -5.87
CA ARG A 140 -7.05 -15.46 -6.76
C ARG A 140 -8.40 -15.04 -7.32
N GLN A 141 -9.28 -14.48 -6.47
CA GLN A 141 -10.57 -13.96 -6.89
C GLN A 141 -10.43 -12.77 -7.86
N LEU A 142 -9.51 -11.84 -7.57
CA LEU A 142 -9.22 -10.71 -8.45
C LEU A 142 -8.79 -11.17 -9.84
N ILE A 143 -7.92 -12.18 -9.93
CA ILE A 143 -7.43 -12.70 -11.22
C ILE A 143 -8.57 -13.31 -12.04
N GLU A 144 -9.47 -14.08 -11.42
CA GLU A 144 -10.64 -14.60 -12.13
C GLU A 144 -11.59 -13.49 -12.59
N ILE A 145 -11.79 -12.45 -11.77
CA ILE A 145 -12.57 -11.29 -12.16
C ILE A 145 -11.93 -10.53 -13.32
N ILE A 146 -10.61 -10.36 -13.32
CA ILE A 146 -9.90 -9.70 -14.42
C ILE A 146 -10.06 -10.53 -15.69
N ARG A 147 -9.98 -11.86 -15.63
CA ARG A 147 -10.19 -12.76 -16.77
C ARG A 147 -11.55 -12.54 -17.45
N GLU A 148 -12.58 -12.19 -16.67
CA GLU A 148 -13.94 -11.88 -17.18
C GLU A 148 -14.11 -10.44 -17.68
N CYS A 149 -13.18 -9.54 -17.33
CA CYS A 149 -13.25 -8.15 -17.77
C CYS A 149 -12.89 -8.04 -19.25
N LYS A 150 -13.58 -7.13 -19.95
CA LYS A 150 -13.10 -6.66 -21.26
C LYS A 150 -12.09 -5.57 -21.02
N TYR A 151 -10.86 -5.79 -21.46
CA TYR A 151 -9.77 -4.83 -21.41
C TYR A 151 -9.00 -4.84 -22.71
#